data_AF-A0A848Y6A2-F1
#
_entry.id   AF-A0A848Y6A2-F1
#
_cell.length_a   1.000
_cell.length_b   1.000
_cell.length_c   1.000
_cell.angle_alpha   90.00
_cell.angle_beta   90.00
_cell.angle_gamma   90.00
#
_symmetry.space_group_name_H-M   'P 1'
#
loop_
_entity.id
_entity.type
_entity.pdbx_description
1 polymer ?
#
loop_
_entity_poly.entity_id
_entity_poly.type
_entity_poly.pdbx_seq_one_letter_code
_entity_poly.pdbx_strand_id
1 'polypeptide(L)'
;TRNARTVLIDNDGVRAKASAYWLARMGYRNIHVFTASSTKQTETGDEPATSNVEGISAEALVSASGKVVADIRRSPAYRRGHIPGAWFLTRAKLDRDVLNLPDGDIVLVSDDPAYASLVSRDLKAMGRNVQLLDGGMPAWRAAGGDVETGLTALASVPDDSHVNPRDLDTKEQMQREFRRYLDWEIGLIDMLDGEPAALWMT
;
A
#
# COMPACT_ATOMS: atom_id res chain seq x y z
N THR A 1 -17.28 -0.35 -8.95
CA THR A 1 -18.48 0.19 -9.66
C THR A 1 -19.72 -0.15 -8.85
N ARG A 2 -20.67 0.77 -8.71
CA ARG A 2 -21.95 0.51 -8.03
C ARG A 2 -22.78 -0.47 -8.89
N ASN A 3 -23.51 -1.40 -8.27
CA ASN A 3 -24.32 -2.45 -8.93
C ASN A 3 -23.58 -3.56 -9.70
N ALA A 4 -22.27 -3.72 -9.48
CA ALA A 4 -21.55 -4.89 -9.98
C ALA A 4 -22.18 -6.20 -9.46
N ARG A 5 -22.06 -7.28 -10.25
CA ARG A 5 -22.44 -8.61 -9.79
C ARG A 5 -21.44 -9.07 -8.74
N THR A 6 -21.92 -9.28 -7.52
CA THR A 6 -21.11 -9.77 -6.40
C THR A 6 -21.52 -11.21 -6.10
N VAL A 7 -20.55 -12.13 -6.11
CA VAL A 7 -20.76 -13.53 -5.72
C VAL A 7 -19.97 -13.78 -4.44
N LEU A 8 -20.65 -14.13 -3.36
CA LEU A 8 -20.05 -14.46 -2.07
C LEU A 8 -19.92 -15.97 -1.93
N ILE A 9 -18.74 -16.41 -1.50
CA ILE A 9 -18.39 -17.82 -1.31
C ILE A 9 -17.84 -17.97 0.10
N ASP A 10 -18.23 -19.05 0.78
CA ASP A 10 -17.60 -19.53 2.00
C ASP A 10 -17.49 -21.06 1.95
N ASN A 11 -16.98 -21.65 3.03
CA ASN A 11 -16.82 -23.10 3.17
C ASN A 11 -17.88 -23.74 4.09
N ASP A 12 -18.78 -22.96 4.70
CA ASP A 12 -19.71 -23.40 5.75
C ASP A 12 -21.15 -22.90 5.56
N GLY A 13 -21.41 -22.07 4.54
CA GLY A 13 -22.70 -21.47 4.26
C GLY A 13 -23.15 -20.40 5.26
N VAL A 14 -22.33 -20.01 6.24
CA VAL A 14 -22.66 -19.04 7.29
C VAL A 14 -22.15 -17.65 6.90
N ARG A 15 -20.85 -17.52 6.61
CA ARG A 15 -20.18 -16.22 6.40
C ARG A 15 -20.68 -15.51 5.15
N ALA A 16 -20.90 -16.25 4.06
CA ALA A 16 -21.40 -15.73 2.80
C ALA A 16 -22.85 -15.25 2.94
N LYS A 17 -23.71 -16.00 3.63
CA LYS A 17 -25.10 -15.59 3.88
C LYS A 17 -25.19 -14.37 4.81
N ALA A 18 -24.43 -14.37 5.91
CA ALA A 18 -24.39 -13.24 6.83
C ALA A 18 -23.89 -11.96 6.14
N SER A 19 -22.84 -12.08 5.31
CA SER A 19 -22.31 -10.94 4.54
C SER A 19 -23.30 -10.47 3.47
N ALA A 20 -24.00 -11.39 2.79
CA ALA A 20 -25.03 -11.05 1.81
C ALA A 20 -26.19 -10.28 2.45
N TYR A 21 -26.62 -10.68 3.65
CA TYR A 21 -27.67 -10.00 4.39
C TYR A 21 -27.31 -8.53 4.64
N TRP A 22 -26.10 -8.25 5.15
CA TRP A 22 -25.66 -6.88 5.41
C TRP A 22 -25.46 -6.05 4.14
N LEU A 23 -24.88 -6.63 3.07
CA LEU A 23 -24.75 -5.94 1.79
C LEU A 23 -26.12 -5.59 1.21
N ALA A 24 -27.10 -6.49 1.30
CA ALA A 24 -28.47 -6.22 0.86
C ALA A 24 -29.12 -5.10 1.69
N ARG A 25 -28.89 -5.11 3.00
CA ARG A 25 -29.32 -4.02 3.91
C ARG A 25 -28.62 -2.70 3.64
N MET A 26 -27.43 -2.69 3.05
CA MET A 26 -26.75 -1.48 2.56
C MET A 26 -27.15 -1.09 1.12
N GLY A 27 -28.21 -1.69 0.58
CA GLY A 27 -28.77 -1.33 -0.72
C GLY A 27 -28.05 -1.92 -1.94
N TYR A 28 -27.08 -2.82 -1.77
CA TYR A 28 -26.48 -3.56 -2.88
C TYR A 28 -27.50 -4.58 -3.41
N ARG A 29 -27.84 -4.49 -4.71
CA ARG A 29 -28.95 -5.26 -5.30
C ARG A 29 -28.54 -6.53 -6.04
N ASN A 30 -27.29 -6.64 -6.49
CA ASN A 30 -26.82 -7.73 -7.35
C ASN A 30 -25.87 -8.67 -6.59
N ILE A 31 -26.33 -9.18 -5.45
CA ILE A 31 -25.58 -10.08 -4.55
C ILE A 31 -26.09 -11.51 -4.71
N HIS A 32 -25.17 -12.44 -4.87
CA HIS A 32 -25.45 -13.87 -4.98
C HIS A 32 -24.61 -14.62 -3.95
N VAL A 33 -25.17 -15.67 -3.34
CA VAL A 33 -24.41 -16.61 -2.51
C VAL A 33 -24.19 -17.87 -3.31
N PHE A 34 -22.93 -18.23 -3.55
CA PHE A 34 -22.58 -19.49 -4.17
C PHE A 34 -22.39 -20.54 -3.08
N THR A 35 -23.22 -21.58 -3.10
CA THR A 35 -23.09 -22.72 -2.20
C THR A 35 -22.13 -23.72 -2.82
N ALA A 36 -20.89 -23.71 -2.36
CA ALA A 36 -19.89 -24.68 -2.78
C ALA A 36 -20.32 -26.08 -2.33
N SER A 37 -20.31 -27.06 -3.25
CA SER A 37 -20.61 -28.46 -2.94
C SER A 37 -19.41 -29.23 -2.39
N SER A 38 -18.21 -28.66 -2.51
CA SER A 38 -16.96 -29.21 -1.95
C SER A 38 -15.88 -28.13 -1.85
N THR A 39 -14.86 -28.34 -1.01
CA THR A 39 -13.67 -27.49 -0.92
C THR A 39 -12.71 -27.62 -2.12
N LYS A 40 -13.01 -28.50 -3.09
CA LYS A 40 -12.17 -28.77 -4.28
C LYS A 40 -12.53 -27.90 -5.50
N GLN A 41 -13.23 -26.78 -5.29
CA GLN A 41 -13.63 -25.84 -6.36
C GLN A 41 -12.75 -24.59 -6.42
N THR A 42 -11.57 -24.63 -5.81
CA THR A 42 -10.60 -23.53 -5.82
C THR A 42 -9.58 -23.76 -6.92
N GLU A 43 -9.36 -22.74 -7.74
CA GLU A 43 -8.24 -22.65 -8.70
C GLU A 43 -7.38 -21.46 -8.28
N THR A 44 -6.07 -21.58 -8.42
CA THR A 44 -5.16 -20.42 -8.33
C THR A 44 -5.03 -19.85 -9.74
N GLY A 45 -5.49 -18.62 -9.96
CA GLY A 45 -5.33 -17.93 -11.23
C GLY A 45 -3.91 -17.37 -11.39
N ASP A 46 -3.54 -17.08 -12.64
CA ASP A 46 -2.29 -16.37 -12.92
C ASP A 46 -2.38 -14.92 -12.39
N GLU A 47 -1.41 -14.52 -11.57
CA GLU A 47 -1.20 -13.10 -11.31
C GLU A 47 -0.61 -12.42 -12.55
N PRO A 48 -0.85 -11.11 -12.77
CA PRO A 48 -0.22 -10.39 -13.86
C PRO A 48 1.30 -10.59 -13.84
N ALA A 49 1.86 -11.04 -14.97
CA ALA A 49 3.29 -11.33 -15.06
C ALA A 49 4.13 -10.10 -14.69
N THR A 50 5.06 -10.29 -13.76
CA THR A 50 6.04 -9.28 -13.36
C THR A 50 7.37 -9.57 -14.02
N SER A 51 8.07 -8.53 -14.48
CA SER A 51 9.43 -8.67 -14.99
C SER A 51 10.42 -8.72 -13.83
N ASN A 52 11.45 -9.56 -13.93
CA ASN A 52 12.51 -9.55 -12.93
C ASN A 52 13.29 -8.22 -12.99
N VAL A 53 13.56 -7.63 -11.83
CA VAL A 53 14.41 -6.43 -11.71
C VAL A 53 15.81 -6.90 -11.34
N GLU A 54 16.84 -6.30 -11.93
CA GLU A 54 18.22 -6.61 -11.57
C GLU A 54 18.46 -6.29 -10.09
N GLY A 55 18.97 -7.28 -9.36
CA GLY A 55 19.22 -7.19 -7.92
C GLY A 55 20.55 -6.54 -7.56
N ILE A 56 20.64 -5.98 -6.37
CA ILE A 56 21.89 -5.62 -5.70
C ILE A 56 21.81 -6.07 -4.23
N SER A 57 22.88 -6.73 -3.74
CA SER A 57 22.94 -7.14 -2.34
C SER A 57 23.16 -5.94 -1.41
N ALA A 58 22.84 -6.09 -0.12
CA ALA A 58 23.07 -5.05 0.87
C ALA A 58 24.56 -4.68 0.98
N GLU A 59 25.45 -5.67 0.96
CA GLU A 59 26.90 -5.48 1.04
C GLU A 59 27.46 -4.75 -0.19
N ALA A 60 26.94 -5.09 -1.37
CA ALA A 60 27.27 -4.41 -2.62
C ALA A 60 26.77 -2.95 -2.62
N LEU A 61 25.57 -2.70 -2.08
CA LEU A 61 25.03 -1.35 -1.94
C LEU A 61 25.87 -0.48 -0.99
N VAL A 62 26.29 -1.02 0.16
CA VAL A 62 27.18 -0.31 1.10
C VAL A 62 28.50 0.10 0.44
N SER A 63 29.03 -0.75 -0.43
CA SER A 63 30.30 -0.52 -1.12
C SER A 63 30.18 0.39 -2.34
N ALA A 64 28.96 0.66 -2.82
CA ALA A 64 28.72 1.44 -4.02
C ALA A 64 28.65 2.94 -3.70
N SER A 65 29.39 3.76 -4.45
CA SER A 65 29.28 5.22 -4.40
C SER A 65 28.33 5.74 -5.50
N GLY A 66 27.69 6.89 -5.25
CA GLY A 66 26.87 7.58 -6.26
C GLY A 66 25.54 6.91 -6.62
N LYS A 67 25.08 5.93 -5.82
CA LYS A 67 23.75 5.34 -5.96
C LYS A 67 22.71 6.17 -5.20
N VAL A 68 21.53 6.33 -5.79
CA VAL A 68 20.37 6.97 -5.17
C VAL A 68 19.44 5.89 -4.66
N VAL A 69 19.27 5.79 -3.35
CA VAL A 69 18.31 4.85 -2.77
C VAL A 69 16.93 5.47 -2.78
N ALA A 70 15.98 4.84 -3.46
CA ALA A 70 14.57 5.23 -3.47
C ALA A 70 13.75 4.18 -2.75
N ASP A 71 13.20 4.54 -1.59
CA ASP A 71 12.31 3.69 -0.83
C ASP A 71 10.88 3.88 -1.33
N ILE A 72 10.34 2.83 -1.94
CA ILE A 72 9.01 2.83 -2.55
C ILE A 72 7.99 2.09 -1.70
N ARG A 73 8.36 1.68 -0.48
CA ARG A 73 7.42 1.15 0.50
C ARG A 73 6.50 2.26 0.97
N ARG A 74 5.37 1.90 1.57
CA ARG A 74 4.41 2.90 2.08
C ARG A 74 5.05 3.84 3.10
N SER A 75 4.63 5.10 3.14
CA SER A 75 5.22 6.12 4.01
C SER A 75 5.28 5.75 5.50
N PRO A 76 4.36 4.97 6.10
CA PRO A 76 4.52 4.54 7.48
C PRO A 76 5.67 3.54 7.66
N ALA A 77 5.96 2.70 6.66
CA ALA A 77 7.09 1.78 6.70
C ALA A 77 8.42 2.51 6.56
N TYR A 78 8.50 3.49 5.64
CA TYR A 78 9.62 4.42 5.53
C TYR A 78 9.86 5.14 6.86
N ARG A 79 8.83 5.80 7.40
CA ARG A 79 8.90 6.55 8.68
C ARG A 79 9.42 5.69 9.84
N ARG A 80 8.94 4.44 9.97
CA ARG A 80 9.40 3.55 11.04
C ARG A 80 10.83 3.06 10.89
N GLY A 81 11.39 3.09 9.68
CA GLY A 81 12.76 2.67 9.45
C GLY A 81 13.08 2.45 7.98
N HIS A 82 14.04 3.21 7.48
CA HIS A 82 14.57 3.17 6.11
C HIS A 82 16.11 3.22 6.12
N ILE A 83 16.73 2.99 4.96
CA ILE A 83 18.17 3.15 4.79
C ILE A 83 18.52 4.64 4.93
N PRO A 84 19.54 5.03 5.72
CA PRO A 84 19.94 6.43 5.86
C PRO A 84 20.16 7.12 4.51
N GLY A 85 19.54 8.29 4.33
CA GLY A 85 19.61 9.06 3.08
C GLY A 85 18.75 8.52 1.92
N ALA A 86 17.94 7.46 2.15
CA ALA A 86 16.98 7.00 1.16
C ALA A 86 15.85 8.01 0.96
N TRP A 87 15.42 8.18 -0.29
CA TRP A 87 14.34 9.07 -0.68
C TRP A 87 13.02 8.32 -0.76
N PHE A 88 12.00 8.79 -0.05
CA PHE A 88 10.64 8.27 -0.20
C PHE A 88 10.06 8.68 -1.55
N LEU A 89 9.58 7.69 -2.32
CA LEU A 89 9.04 7.88 -3.68
C LEU A 89 7.79 7.02 -3.90
N THR A 90 6.78 7.59 -4.53
CA THR A 90 5.54 6.86 -4.88
C THR A 90 5.39 6.69 -6.38
N ARG A 91 4.84 5.55 -6.81
CA ARG A 91 4.58 5.29 -8.23
C ARG A 91 3.48 6.19 -8.80
N ALA A 92 2.51 6.59 -7.98
CA ALA A 92 1.30 7.29 -8.42
C ALA A 92 1.56 8.66 -9.08
N LYS A 93 2.68 9.31 -8.73
CA LYS A 93 3.08 10.65 -9.21
C LYS A 93 4.53 10.62 -9.72
N LEU A 94 4.99 9.45 -10.18
CA LEU A 94 6.38 9.16 -10.47
C LEU A 94 6.98 10.08 -11.55
N ASP A 95 6.22 10.36 -12.59
CA ASP A 95 6.56 11.23 -13.71
C ASP A 95 7.02 12.63 -13.27
N ARG A 96 6.41 13.16 -12.21
CA ARG A 96 6.78 14.44 -11.61
C ARG A 96 7.80 14.28 -10.49
N ASP A 97 7.56 13.36 -9.56
CA ASP A 97 8.30 13.28 -8.30
C ASP A 97 9.72 12.72 -8.48
N VAL A 98 9.98 11.98 -9.57
CA VAL A 98 11.32 11.50 -9.92
C VAL A 98 12.32 12.63 -10.12
N LEU A 99 11.86 13.83 -10.49
CA LEU A 99 12.70 15.03 -10.69
C LEU A 99 13.25 15.58 -9.37
N ASN A 100 12.70 15.17 -8.23
CA ASN A 100 13.19 15.56 -6.90
C ASN A 100 14.31 14.63 -6.41
N LEU A 101 14.54 13.50 -7.09
CA LEU A 101 15.66 12.61 -6.76
C LEU A 101 16.98 13.22 -7.24
N PRO A 102 18.09 13.00 -6.51
CA PRO A 102 19.42 13.27 -7.03
C PRO A 102 19.70 12.53 -8.35
N ASP A 103 20.69 13.03 -9.08
CA ASP A 103 21.23 12.35 -10.26
C ASP A 103 21.99 11.09 -9.85
N GLY A 104 21.85 10.03 -10.65
CA GLY A 104 22.51 8.75 -10.42
C GLY A 104 21.62 7.54 -10.70
N ASP A 105 22.24 6.36 -10.64
CA ASP A 105 21.57 5.08 -10.71
C ASP A 105 20.70 4.87 -9.47
N ILE A 106 19.47 4.39 -9.68
CA ILE A 106 18.49 4.23 -8.62
C ILE A 106 18.53 2.79 -8.07
N VAL A 107 18.54 2.66 -6.76
CA VAL A 107 18.32 1.39 -6.06
C VAL A 107 16.98 1.46 -5.34
N LEU A 108 16.03 0.64 -5.76
CA LEU A 108 14.71 0.57 -5.16
C LEU A 108 14.74 -0.26 -3.87
N VAL A 109 14.00 0.18 -2.85
CA VAL A 109 13.68 -0.62 -1.66
C VAL A 109 12.17 -0.86 -1.66
N SER A 110 11.75 -2.13 -1.64
CA SER A 110 10.33 -2.53 -1.67
C SER A 110 10.11 -3.73 -0.77
N ASP A 111 8.89 -3.86 -0.23
CA ASP A 111 8.40 -5.08 0.43
C ASP A 111 7.68 -6.02 -0.55
N ASP A 112 7.43 -5.55 -1.78
CA ASP A 112 6.72 -6.26 -2.85
C ASP A 112 7.53 -6.21 -4.16
N PRO A 113 8.08 -7.35 -4.63
CA PRO A 113 8.79 -7.45 -5.90
C PRO A 113 7.92 -7.11 -7.12
N ALA A 114 6.62 -7.40 -7.09
CA ALA A 114 5.70 -7.10 -8.18
C ALA A 114 5.56 -5.58 -8.35
N TYR A 115 5.35 -4.87 -7.23
CA TYR A 115 5.31 -3.42 -7.23
C TYR A 115 6.66 -2.81 -7.66
N ALA A 116 7.78 -3.35 -7.18
CA ALA A 116 9.11 -2.91 -7.60
C ALA A 116 9.35 -3.08 -9.11
N SER A 117 8.85 -4.17 -9.70
CA SER A 117 8.89 -4.42 -11.14
C SER A 117 8.18 -3.34 -11.93
N LEU A 118 6.98 -2.94 -11.48
CA LEU A 118 6.20 -1.88 -12.12
C LEU A 118 6.92 -0.52 -12.04
N VAL A 119 7.47 -0.17 -10.87
CA VAL A 119 8.24 1.08 -10.71
C VAL A 119 9.51 1.06 -11.55
N SER A 120 10.25 -0.06 -11.56
CA SER A 120 11.47 -0.22 -12.34
C SER A 120 11.20 -0.03 -13.84
N ARG A 121 10.13 -0.65 -14.36
CA ARG A 121 9.72 -0.47 -15.76
C ARG A 121 9.44 0.99 -16.08
N ASP A 122 8.68 1.67 -15.24
CA ASP A 122 8.28 3.06 -15.48
C ASP A 122 9.51 4.00 -15.43
N LEU A 123 10.43 3.81 -14.47
CA LEU A 123 11.69 4.55 -14.38
C LEU A 123 12.64 4.26 -15.57
N LYS A 124 12.75 3.00 -16.02
CA LYS A 124 13.54 2.63 -17.19
C LYS A 124 12.99 3.27 -18.48
N ALA A 125 11.67 3.37 -18.61
CA ALA A 125 11.03 4.08 -19.71
C ALA A 125 11.37 5.60 -19.72
N MET A 126 11.71 6.17 -18.56
CA MET A 126 12.22 7.53 -18.41
C MET A 126 13.76 7.62 -18.60
N GLY A 127 14.42 6.54 -19.02
CA GLY A 127 15.88 6.50 -19.24
C GLY A 127 16.72 6.37 -17.97
N ARG A 128 16.12 6.00 -16.82
CA ARG A 128 16.86 5.77 -15.58
C ARG A 128 17.41 4.35 -15.51
N ASN A 129 18.61 4.21 -14.96
CA ASN A 129 19.16 2.92 -14.57
C ASN A 129 18.62 2.53 -13.18
N VAL A 130 18.15 1.29 -13.03
CA VAL A 130 17.41 0.86 -11.84
C VAL A 130 17.76 -0.57 -11.44
N GLN A 131 18.14 -0.72 -10.18
CA GLN A 131 18.32 -2.00 -9.49
C GLN A 131 17.34 -2.11 -8.31
N LEU A 132 17.11 -3.32 -7.81
CA LEU A 132 16.30 -3.61 -6.63
C LEU A 132 17.21 -4.12 -5.51
N LEU A 133 17.06 -3.62 -4.29
CA LEU A 133 17.75 -4.18 -3.13
C LEU A 133 17.23 -5.60 -2.84
N ASP A 134 18.11 -6.57 -2.99
CA ASP A 134 17.79 -7.98 -2.76
C ASP A 134 17.39 -8.20 -1.31
N GLY A 135 16.20 -8.78 -1.09
CA GLY A 135 15.65 -9.03 0.24
C GLY A 135 15.24 -7.78 1.03
N GLY A 136 15.30 -6.59 0.43
CA GLY A 136 14.80 -5.33 0.99
C GLY A 136 15.39 -4.94 2.35
N MET A 137 14.61 -4.24 3.17
CA MET A 137 15.03 -3.83 4.51
C MET A 137 15.41 -4.98 5.47
N PRO A 138 14.75 -6.16 5.43
CA PRO A 138 15.21 -7.31 6.22
C PRO A 138 16.65 -7.70 5.91
N ALA A 139 17.03 -7.83 4.63
CA ALA A 139 18.39 -8.14 4.22
C ALA A 139 19.38 -7.03 4.60
N TRP A 140 18.99 -5.76 4.40
CA TRP A 140 19.80 -4.62 4.84
C TRP A 140 20.16 -4.68 6.32
N ARG A 141 19.17 -4.94 7.19
CA ARG A 141 19.40 -5.07 8.63
C ARG A 141 20.25 -6.29 8.97
N ALA A 142 20.03 -7.41 8.29
CA ALA A 142 20.81 -8.63 8.51
C ALA A 142 22.29 -8.45 8.14
N ALA A 143 22.57 -7.61 7.15
CA ALA A 143 23.93 -7.20 6.77
C ALA A 143 24.56 -6.16 7.74
N GLY A 144 23.87 -5.78 8.81
CA GLY A 144 24.35 -4.79 9.79
C GLY A 144 24.24 -3.34 9.33
N GLY A 145 23.44 -3.06 8.30
CA GLY A 145 23.23 -1.71 7.81
C GLY A 145 22.45 -0.83 8.80
N ASP A 146 22.85 0.44 8.90
CA ASP A 146 22.21 1.44 9.75
C ASP A 146 20.76 1.72 9.32
N VAL A 147 19.93 2.19 10.25
CA VAL A 147 18.52 2.51 9.98
C VAL A 147 18.22 3.93 10.46
N GLU A 148 17.67 4.73 9.55
CA GLU A 148 17.13 6.05 9.84
C GLU A 148 15.61 5.97 10.05
N THR A 149 15.05 6.85 10.87
CA THR A 149 13.62 6.91 11.18
C THR A 149 13.10 8.33 10.98
N GLY A 150 11.78 8.47 10.83
CA GLY A 150 11.14 9.74 10.53
C GLY A 150 10.92 9.95 9.02
N LEU A 151 10.39 11.13 8.67
CA LEU A 151 10.18 11.54 7.29
C LEU A 151 11.32 12.48 6.86
N THR A 152 12.45 11.92 6.44
CA THR A 152 13.70 12.68 6.24
C THR A 152 13.85 13.22 4.82
N ALA A 153 13.99 12.36 3.81
CA ALA A 153 14.14 12.75 2.41
C ALA A 153 12.90 12.35 1.59
N LEU A 154 12.13 13.34 1.13
CA LEU A 154 10.83 13.12 0.50
C LEU A 154 10.85 13.59 -0.96
N ALA A 155 10.95 12.65 -1.90
CA ALA A 155 10.74 12.96 -3.32
C ALA A 155 9.24 13.08 -3.63
N SER A 156 8.43 12.24 -2.98
CA SER A 156 6.97 12.31 -3.00
C SER A 156 6.40 12.86 -1.68
N VAL A 157 5.23 13.50 -1.76
CA VAL A 157 4.41 13.80 -0.58
C VAL A 157 3.92 12.47 0.03
N PRO A 158 4.03 12.24 1.35
CA PRO A 158 3.60 11.01 2.02
C PRO A 158 2.09 10.99 2.26
N ASP A 159 1.30 11.08 1.19
CA ASP A 159 -0.18 11.03 1.18
C ASP A 159 -0.74 9.69 0.67
N ASP A 160 0.09 8.64 0.67
CA ASP A 160 -0.19 7.30 0.18
C ASP A 160 -0.95 6.41 1.17
N SER A 161 -1.12 6.86 2.41
CA SER A 161 -1.83 6.12 3.46
C SER A 161 -2.70 7.04 4.30
N HIS A 162 -3.86 6.51 4.72
CA HIS A 162 -4.63 7.15 5.78
C HIS A 162 -3.84 7.09 7.08
N VAL A 163 -3.78 8.21 7.80
CA VAL A 163 -3.10 8.29 9.08
C VAL A 163 -3.80 7.36 10.07
N ASN A 164 -3.14 6.29 10.47
CA ASN A 164 -3.57 5.52 11.63
C ASN A 164 -3.16 6.29 12.89
N PRO A 165 -4.07 6.71 13.78
CA PRO A 165 -3.71 7.45 14.99
C PRO A 165 -2.67 6.76 15.87
N ARG A 166 -2.55 5.42 15.76
CA ARG A 166 -1.55 4.62 16.48
C ARG A 166 -0.12 4.81 15.97
N ASP A 167 0.06 5.34 14.76
CA ASP A 167 1.36 5.61 14.15
C ASP A 167 1.88 7.04 14.47
N LEU A 168 1.22 7.76 15.39
CA LEU A 168 1.60 9.10 15.82
C LEU A 168 2.55 9.07 17.02
N ASP A 169 3.45 10.06 17.09
CA ASP A 169 4.58 10.06 18.03
C ASP A 169 4.17 10.25 19.50
N THR A 170 3.07 10.95 19.74
CA THR A 170 2.60 11.28 21.10
C THR A 170 1.20 10.79 21.39
N LYS A 171 0.96 10.45 22.67
CA LYS A 171 -0.36 10.06 23.16
C LYS A 171 -1.39 11.18 22.97
N GLU A 172 -0.98 12.43 23.12
CA GLU A 172 -1.84 13.60 22.95
C GLU A 172 -2.29 13.76 21.50
N GLN A 173 -1.39 13.59 20.52
CA GLN A 173 -1.75 13.56 19.09
C GLN A 173 -2.74 12.42 18.80
N MET A 174 -2.42 11.21 19.26
CA MET A 174 -3.27 10.03 19.10
C MET A 174 -4.68 10.25 19.67
N GLN A 175 -4.79 10.79 20.89
CA GLN A 175 -6.09 11.07 21.52
C GLN A 175 -6.89 12.15 20.79
N ARG A 176 -6.23 13.15 20.19
CA ARG A 176 -6.93 14.17 19.39
C ARG A 176 -7.48 13.58 18.10
N GLU A 177 -6.71 12.79 17.38
CA GLU A 177 -7.17 12.17 16.13
C GLU A 177 -8.27 11.12 16.39
N PHE A 178 -8.18 10.33 17.47
CA PHE A 178 -9.28 9.45 17.87
C PHE A 178 -10.56 10.21 18.19
N ARG A 179 -10.48 11.34 18.91
CA ARG A 179 -11.64 12.18 19.19
C ARG A 179 -12.26 12.72 17.90
N ARG A 180 -11.43 13.26 17.00
CA ARG A 180 -11.87 13.75 15.69
C ARG A 180 -12.57 12.66 14.87
N TYR A 181 -12.04 11.43 14.88
CA TYR A 181 -12.66 10.29 14.20
C TYR A 181 -14.03 9.95 14.79
N LEU A 182 -14.15 9.91 16.12
CA LEU A 182 -15.42 9.63 16.80
C LEU A 182 -16.46 10.73 16.57
N ASP A 183 -16.06 12.00 16.63
CA ASP A 183 -16.94 13.13 16.35
C ASP A 183 -17.49 13.06 14.91
N TRP A 184 -16.62 12.69 13.95
CA TRP A 184 -17.04 12.43 12.56
C TRP A 184 -18.00 11.24 12.46
N GLU A 185 -17.71 10.11 13.14
CA GLU A 185 -18.53 8.90 13.10
C GLU A 185 -19.94 9.13 13.68
N ILE A 186 -20.05 9.92 14.76
CA ILE A 186 -21.34 10.30 15.35
C ILE A 186 -22.13 11.19 14.39
N GLY A 187 -21.46 12.11 13.69
CA GLY A 187 -22.10 13.00 12.71
C GLY A 187 -22.47 12.33 11.38
N LEU A 188 -22.05 11.09 11.13
CA LEU A 188 -22.31 10.41 9.86
C LEU A 188 -23.80 10.28 9.53
N ILE A 189 -24.65 10.07 10.53
CA ILE A 189 -26.10 9.93 10.30
C ILE A 189 -26.66 11.21 9.67
N ASP A 190 -26.30 12.37 10.23
CA ASP A 190 -26.74 13.67 9.73
C ASP A 190 -26.15 13.96 8.34
N MET A 191 -24.90 13.55 8.09
CA MET A 191 -24.25 13.69 6.78
C MET A 191 -24.89 12.83 5.68
N LEU A 192 -25.51 11.71 6.05
CA LEU A 192 -26.16 10.79 5.12
C LEU A 192 -27.63 11.13 4.88
N ASP A 193 -28.18 12.12 5.60
CA ASP A 193 -29.55 12.56 5.36
C ASP A 193 -29.70 13.18 3.96
N GLY A 194 -30.71 12.73 3.22
CA GLY A 194 -30.92 13.12 1.83
C GLY A 194 -29.93 12.55 0.80
N GLU A 195 -28.91 11.79 1.20
CA GLU A 195 -27.99 11.15 0.26
C GLU A 195 -28.70 10.00 -0.49
N PRO A 196 -28.88 10.06 -1.82
CA PRO A 196 -29.55 9.01 -2.59
C PRO A 196 -28.84 7.66 -2.44
N ALA A 197 -27.55 7.71 -2.10
CA ALA A 197 -26.75 6.53 -1.86
C ALA A 197 -27.08 5.80 -0.55
N ALA A 198 -27.70 6.48 0.40
CA ALA A 198 -27.99 6.04 1.77
C ALA A 198 -29.48 5.72 1.99
N LEU A 199 -30.30 5.70 0.93
CA LEU A 199 -31.74 5.38 0.95
C LEU A 199 -32.09 4.01 1.57
N TRP A 200 -31.10 3.19 1.90
CA TRP A 200 -31.28 1.92 2.62
C TRP A 200 -31.34 2.10 4.15
N MET A 201 -31.01 3.29 4.66
CA MET A 201 -31.06 3.64 6.09
C MET A 201 -32.48 4.02 6.57
N THR A 202 -33.39 4.36 5.65
CA THR A 202 -34.81 4.67 5.88
C THR A 202 -35.70 3.48 5.58
#